data_AF-A0A3M2EFR0-F1
#
_entry.id   AF-A0A3M2EFR0-F1
#
_cell.length_a   1.000
_cell.length_b   1.000
_cell.length_c   1.000
_cell.angle_alpha   90.00
_cell.angle_beta   90.00
_cell.angle_gamma   90.00
#
_symmetry.space_group_name_H-M   'P 1'
#
loop_
_entity.id
_entity.type
_entity.pdbx_description
1 polymer ?
#
loop_
_entity_poly.entity_id
_entity_poly.type
_entity_poly.pdbx_seq_one_letter_code
_entity_poly.pdbx_strand_id
1 'polypeptide(L)'
;MHDGHHHHDHPAHEATPHACDHHGDHHGDHHGDPDRLELGRHGARLEDGLDAHARDHARWSRRDFLLRMGLASAGVGFLMNGVPMQAFGHAPILHALNETGTDRILVLIQLNGGNDGLNTIVPYENDEYYRVRPTIAIPKSAAIRLDDEHGMHPAMQSLARVWNDGEMAVVLNTGYQ
;
A
#
# COMPACT_ATOMS: atom_id res chain seq x y z
N MET A 1 9.10 -34.28 75.87
CA MET A 1 9.83 -35.33 76.58
C MET A 1 10.27 -36.35 75.56
N HIS A 2 11.54 -36.74 75.57
CA HIS A 2 12.21 -37.69 74.66
C HIS A 2 12.23 -37.24 73.19
N ASP A 3 13.37 -36.82 72.63
CA ASP A 3 14.59 -37.57 72.26
C ASP A 3 14.48 -37.98 70.77
N GLY A 4 15.56 -38.11 69.99
CA GLY A 4 16.98 -38.07 70.27
C GLY A 4 17.68 -38.95 69.23
N HIS A 5 18.78 -38.46 68.64
CA HIS A 5 19.50 -39.03 67.48
C HIS A 5 19.66 -40.56 67.37
N HIS A 6 19.81 -41.04 66.13
CA HIS A 6 21.01 -41.73 65.58
C HIS A 6 20.72 -42.19 64.13
N HIS A 7 21.64 -42.41 63.17
CA HIS A 7 23.03 -42.04 62.85
C HIS A 7 23.34 -42.76 61.52
N HIS A 8 24.03 -42.10 60.58
CA HIS A 8 25.00 -42.62 59.57
C HIS A 8 24.60 -43.82 58.63
N ASP A 9 25.08 -43.94 57.38
CA ASP A 9 26.41 -43.64 56.81
C ASP A 9 26.43 -43.07 55.35
N HIS A 10 27.64 -42.70 54.92
CA HIS A 10 28.14 -42.07 53.66
C HIS A 10 28.27 -43.06 52.45
N PRO A 11 28.84 -42.71 51.24
CA PRO A 11 29.08 -41.41 50.57
C PRO A 11 28.89 -41.38 48.99
N ALA A 12 29.19 -40.20 48.40
CA ALA A 12 29.98 -39.97 47.15
C ALA A 12 29.32 -39.83 45.73
N HIS A 13 29.97 -38.96 44.93
CA HIS A 13 29.84 -38.67 43.47
C HIS A 13 28.51 -38.04 42.97
N GLU A 14 28.42 -37.18 41.93
CA GLU A 14 29.34 -36.33 41.13
C GLU A 14 28.46 -35.53 40.11
N ALA A 15 28.65 -34.27 39.67
CA ALA A 15 29.56 -33.14 39.96
C ALA A 15 28.81 -31.80 39.67
N THR A 16 29.46 -30.64 39.89
CA THR A 16 28.96 -29.29 39.53
C THR A 16 29.56 -28.76 38.21
N PRO A 17 28.88 -27.81 37.53
CA PRO A 17 29.54 -26.80 36.69
C PRO A 17 29.67 -25.47 37.44
N HIS A 18 30.87 -24.91 37.45
CA HIS A 18 31.15 -23.58 38.01
C HIS A 18 30.75 -22.43 37.05
N ALA A 19 30.51 -21.26 37.63
CA ALA A 19 30.29 -20.00 36.92
C ALA A 19 31.60 -19.36 36.42
N CYS A 20 31.49 -18.36 35.53
CA CYS A 20 32.38 -17.20 35.46
C CYS A 20 31.63 -15.97 34.93
N ASP A 21 31.63 -14.88 35.69
CA ASP A 21 31.25 -13.54 35.24
C ASP A 21 32.33 -12.91 34.36
N HIS A 22 31.96 -11.90 33.56
CA HIS A 22 32.87 -10.79 33.23
C HIS A 22 32.10 -9.47 33.04
N HIS A 23 32.40 -8.48 33.88
CA HIS A 23 32.11 -7.06 33.63
C HIS A 23 33.07 -6.48 32.58
N GLY A 24 32.62 -5.43 31.87
CA GLY A 24 33.45 -4.62 30.96
C GLY A 24 32.69 -3.39 30.49
N ASP A 25 33.13 -2.21 30.95
CA ASP A 25 32.44 -0.92 30.80
C ASP A 25 32.64 -0.23 29.43
N HIS A 26 31.74 0.75 29.18
CA HIS A 26 31.91 1.99 28.41
C HIS A 26 32.83 2.02 27.17
N HIS A 27 32.27 2.44 26.03
CA HIS A 27 32.65 3.72 25.40
C HIS A 27 31.56 4.14 24.39
N GLY A 28 31.26 5.44 24.34
CA GLY A 28 30.28 6.01 23.41
C GLY A 28 30.96 6.73 22.26
N ASP A 29 30.81 6.21 21.03
CA ASP A 29 31.33 6.82 19.82
C ASP A 29 30.19 7.46 19.00
N HIS A 30 30.02 8.77 19.16
CA HIS A 30 29.21 9.60 18.26
C HIS A 30 29.95 9.87 16.94
N HIS A 31 30.18 8.83 16.15
CA HIS A 31 30.55 8.98 14.75
C HIS A 31 29.28 9.10 13.89
N GLY A 32 28.92 10.35 13.59
CA GLY A 32 27.87 10.66 12.62
C GLY A 32 28.33 10.28 11.21
N ASP A 33 27.76 9.23 10.66
CA ASP A 33 27.93 8.81 9.27
C ASP A 33 27.31 9.86 8.32
N PRO A 34 28.11 10.53 7.45
CA PRO A 34 27.63 11.58 6.57
C PRO A 34 26.84 11.06 5.34
N ASP A 35 26.89 9.76 5.03
CA ASP A 35 26.27 9.21 3.81
C ASP A 35 24.79 8.85 3.97
N ARG A 36 24.18 9.17 5.11
CA ARG A 36 22.76 8.89 5.43
C ARG A 36 21.76 9.84 4.73
N LEU A 37 22.03 10.26 3.50
CA LEU A 37 21.20 11.20 2.73
C LEU A 37 20.41 10.59 1.56
N GLU A 38 20.72 9.36 1.10
CA GLU A 38 19.96 8.69 0.00
C GLU A 38 19.52 7.23 0.28
N LEU A 39 19.24 6.87 1.54
CA LEU A 39 18.58 5.59 1.86
C LEU A 39 17.06 5.74 1.92
N GLY A 40 16.39 5.30 0.85
CA GLY A 40 14.94 5.12 0.82
C GLY A 40 14.44 4.20 1.95
N ARG A 41 13.19 4.40 2.40
CA ARG A 41 12.62 3.66 3.54
C ARG A 41 12.58 2.16 3.25
N HIS A 42 13.49 1.40 3.85
CA HIS A 42 13.58 -0.05 3.70
C HIS A 42 12.26 -0.76 4.08
N GLY A 43 11.62 -1.40 3.11
CA GLY A 43 10.29 -1.99 3.20
C GLY A 43 9.22 -1.20 2.43
N ALA A 44 9.52 -0.01 1.91
CA ALA A 44 8.57 0.75 1.10
C ALA A 44 8.36 0.13 -0.30
N ARG A 45 9.25 -0.77 -0.76
CA ARG A 45 9.13 -1.49 -2.03
C ARG A 45 8.99 -2.99 -1.81
N LEU A 46 8.37 -3.67 -2.77
CA LEU A 46 8.32 -5.14 -2.81
C LEU A 46 9.72 -5.77 -3.01
N GLU A 47 10.64 -5.02 -3.62
CA GLU A 47 12.06 -5.34 -3.81
C GLU A 47 12.79 -5.56 -2.47
N ASP A 48 12.35 -4.89 -1.40
CA ASP A 48 12.93 -5.01 -0.05
C ASP A 48 12.54 -6.31 0.68
N GLY A 49 11.71 -7.16 0.04
CA GLY A 49 11.22 -8.43 0.56
C GLY A 49 9.87 -8.33 1.28
N LEU A 50 9.02 -9.34 1.09
CA LEU A 50 7.64 -9.37 1.58
C LEU A 50 7.51 -9.12 3.09
N ASP A 51 8.40 -9.70 3.91
CA ASP A 51 8.40 -9.51 5.36
C ASP A 51 8.81 -8.09 5.77
N ALA A 52 9.76 -7.47 5.07
CA ALA A 52 10.14 -6.08 5.31
C ALA A 52 8.99 -5.15 4.95
N HIS A 53 8.34 -5.41 3.82
CA HIS A 53 7.18 -4.67 3.31
C HIS A 53 5.97 -4.78 4.25
N ALA A 54 5.62 -6.00 4.68
CA ALA A 54 4.55 -6.22 5.64
C ALA A 54 4.81 -5.52 6.98
N ARG A 55 6.05 -5.58 7.50
CA ARG A 55 6.45 -4.87 8.73
C ARG A 55 6.46 -3.35 8.57
N ASP A 56 6.80 -2.83 7.39
CA ASP A 56 6.74 -1.40 7.09
C ASP A 56 5.29 -0.90 7.06
N HIS A 57 4.39 -1.62 6.37
CA HIS A 57 2.96 -1.32 6.38
C HIS A 57 2.30 -1.50 7.76
N ALA A 58 2.76 -2.44 8.58
CA ALA A 58 2.31 -2.58 9.97
C ALA A 58 2.78 -1.40 10.85
N ARG A 59 4.00 -0.90 10.64
CA ARG A 59 4.55 0.29 11.34
C ARG A 59 3.95 1.61 10.84
N TRP A 60 3.45 1.66 9.62
CA TRP A 60 2.80 2.84 9.02
C TRP A 60 1.34 2.54 8.66
N SER A 61 0.55 2.21 9.67
CA SER A 61 -0.88 1.93 9.53
C SER A 61 -1.67 3.17 9.05
N ARG A 62 -2.87 2.95 8.46
CA ARG A 62 -3.81 4.05 8.13
C ARG A 62 -4.11 4.94 9.35
N ARG A 63 -4.19 4.34 10.53
CA ARG A 63 -4.41 5.05 11.81
C ARG A 63 -3.22 5.92 12.18
N ASP A 64 -2.00 5.41 12.05
CA ASP A 64 -0.77 6.18 12.30
C ASP A 64 -0.62 7.34 11.34
N PHE A 65 -0.92 7.15 10.06
CA PHE A 65 -0.93 8.24 9.08
C PHE A 65 -1.93 9.33 9.47
N LEU A 66 -3.19 8.97 9.74
CA LEU A 66 -4.22 9.95 10.12
C LEU A 66 -3.92 10.65 11.45
N LEU A 67 -3.39 9.95 12.46
CA LEU A 67 -2.98 10.54 13.73
C LEU A 67 -1.81 11.51 13.56
N ARG A 68 -0.76 11.13 12.82
CA ARG A 68 0.42 11.99 12.61
C ARG A 68 0.08 13.21 11.74
N MET A 69 -0.74 13.04 10.70
CA MET A 69 -1.24 14.16 9.90
C MET A 69 -2.17 15.09 10.70
N GLY A 70 -3.04 14.52 11.55
CA GLY A 70 -3.92 15.30 12.43
C GLY A 70 -3.15 16.10 13.48
N LEU A 71 -2.11 15.52 14.08
CA LEU A 71 -1.24 16.24 15.02
C LEU A 71 -0.42 17.34 14.33
N ALA A 72 0.08 17.09 13.12
CA ALA A 72 0.79 18.09 12.34
C ALA A 72 -0.12 19.28 11.94
N SER A 73 -1.35 19.01 11.46
CA SER A 73 -2.30 20.05 11.10
C SER A 73 -2.81 20.83 12.31
N ALA A 74 -3.03 20.18 13.46
CA ALA A 74 -3.36 20.85 14.72
C ALA A 74 -2.23 21.77 15.20
N GLY A 75 -0.97 21.34 15.10
CA GLY A 75 0.20 22.16 15.46
C GLY A 75 0.34 23.41 14.58
N VAL A 76 0.15 23.27 13.26
CA VAL A 76 0.14 24.41 12.33
C VAL A 76 -1.03 25.36 12.60
N GLY A 77 -2.24 24.82 12.83
CA GLY A 77 -3.41 25.62 13.20
C GLY A 77 -3.21 26.40 14.50
N PHE A 78 -2.57 25.81 15.51
CA PHE A 78 -2.27 26.49 16.77
C PHE A 78 -1.26 27.64 16.60
N LEU A 79 -0.22 27.44 15.77
CA LEU A 79 0.77 28.48 15.44
C LEU A 79 0.18 29.62 14.58
N MET A 80 -0.85 29.35 13.78
CA MET A 80 -1.53 30.31 12.93
C MET A 80 -2.90 30.77 13.50
N ASN A 81 -2.97 30.95 14.82
CA ASN A 81 -4.12 31.53 15.52
C ASN A 81 -5.49 30.87 15.20
N GLY A 82 -5.49 29.55 15.06
CA GLY A 82 -6.69 28.75 14.80
C GLY A 82 -7.17 28.74 13.34
N VAL A 83 -6.44 29.32 12.39
CA VAL A 83 -6.82 29.28 10.96
C VAL A 83 -6.63 27.85 10.42
N PRO A 84 -7.71 27.17 9.97
CA PRO A 84 -7.60 25.82 9.44
C PRO A 84 -7.01 25.85 8.03
N MET A 85 -5.73 25.52 7.91
CA MET A 85 -5.07 25.28 6.62
C MET A 85 -5.64 24.02 5.96
N GLN A 86 -6.61 24.18 5.06
CA GLN A 86 -7.13 23.10 4.23
C GLN A 86 -6.05 22.68 3.23
N ALA A 87 -5.40 21.55 3.50
CA ALA A 87 -4.23 21.06 2.73
C ALA A 87 -4.54 20.68 1.26
N PHE A 88 -5.82 20.67 0.88
CA PHE A 88 -6.28 20.46 -0.49
C PHE A 88 -7.20 21.62 -0.88
N GLY A 89 -6.78 22.42 -1.86
CA GLY A 89 -7.58 23.50 -2.42
C GLY A 89 -8.86 22.98 -3.08
N HIS A 90 -9.85 23.87 -3.24
CA HIS A 90 -11.21 23.58 -3.72
C HIS A 90 -11.25 22.67 -4.97
N ALA A 91 -11.44 21.38 -4.75
CA ALA A 91 -11.93 20.44 -5.76
C ALA A 91 -13.44 20.28 -5.53
N PRO A 92 -14.33 20.85 -6.37
CA PRO A 92 -15.77 20.84 -6.15
C PRO A 92 -16.35 19.43 -5.96
N ILE A 93 -15.76 18.45 -6.66
CA ILE A 93 -16.14 17.04 -6.55
C ILE A 93 -15.85 16.46 -5.16
N LEU A 94 -14.75 16.84 -4.49
CA LEU A 94 -14.43 16.36 -3.14
C LEU A 94 -15.36 16.98 -2.10
N HIS A 95 -15.77 18.24 -2.29
CA HIS A 95 -16.75 18.89 -1.43
C HIS A 95 -18.12 18.21 -1.56
N ALA A 96 -18.62 18.03 -2.79
CA ALA A 96 -19.87 17.32 -3.05
C ALA A 96 -19.87 15.89 -2.50
N LEU A 97 -18.77 15.14 -2.65
CA LEU A 97 -18.63 13.80 -2.07
C LEU A 97 -18.75 13.81 -0.54
N ASN A 98 -18.14 14.79 0.14
CA ASN A 98 -18.20 14.92 1.60
C ASN A 98 -19.62 15.22 2.13
N GLU A 99 -20.49 15.84 1.32
CA GLU A 99 -21.87 16.17 1.70
C GLU A 99 -22.87 15.02 1.48
N THR A 100 -22.50 13.97 0.75
CA THR A 100 -23.43 12.89 0.36
C THR A 100 -23.90 11.96 1.49
N GLY A 101 -23.34 12.08 2.70
CA GLY A 101 -23.84 11.41 3.91
C GLY A 101 -23.91 9.88 3.83
N THR A 102 -23.04 9.24 3.03
CA THR A 102 -23.10 7.80 2.73
C THR A 102 -21.79 7.09 3.09
N ASP A 103 -21.87 5.88 3.64
CA ASP A 103 -20.72 5.01 3.93
C ASP A 103 -20.08 4.37 2.66
N ARG A 104 -20.42 4.87 1.46
CA ARG A 104 -19.91 4.34 0.19
C ARG A 104 -18.53 4.89 -0.12
N ILE A 105 -17.58 4.00 -0.35
CA ILE A 105 -16.19 4.34 -0.68
C ILE A 105 -16.07 4.48 -2.20
N LEU A 106 -15.70 5.68 -2.67
CA LEU A 106 -15.29 5.90 -4.07
C LEU A 106 -13.77 5.71 -4.19
N VAL A 107 -13.35 4.83 -5.09
CA VAL A 107 -11.94 4.61 -5.44
C VAL A 107 -11.69 5.19 -6.83
N LEU A 108 -10.85 6.23 -6.92
CA LEU A 108 -10.42 6.80 -8.19
C LEU A 108 -9.03 6.26 -8.54
N ILE A 109 -8.87 5.69 -9.74
CA ILE A 109 -7.59 5.25 -10.28
C ILE A 109 -7.21 6.20 -11.42
N GLN A 110 -6.21 7.03 -11.21
CA GLN A 110 -5.63 7.88 -12.25
C GLN A 110 -4.43 7.17 -12.87
N LEU A 111 -4.46 6.97 -14.19
CA LEU A 111 -3.35 6.40 -14.95
C LEU A 111 -2.43 7.54 -15.44
N ASN A 112 -1.29 7.72 -14.79
CA ASN A 112 -0.26 8.66 -15.24
C ASN A 112 0.44 8.10 -16.49
N GLY A 113 0.75 8.96 -17.47
CA GLY A 113 1.27 8.57 -18.78
C GLY A 113 0.20 8.36 -19.87
N GLY A 114 -1.09 8.40 -19.51
CA GLY A 114 -2.21 8.30 -20.45
C GLY A 114 -2.64 6.85 -20.75
N ASN A 115 -3.93 6.65 -20.96
CA ASN A 115 -4.48 5.37 -21.39
C ASN A 115 -4.69 5.34 -22.91
N ASP A 116 -4.34 4.24 -23.57
CA ASP A 116 -4.78 4.00 -24.94
C ASP A 116 -6.23 3.47 -24.94
N GLY A 117 -7.17 4.41 -25.00
CA GLY A 117 -8.60 4.11 -24.96
C GLY A 117 -9.05 3.11 -26.03
N LEU A 118 -8.48 3.17 -27.24
CA LEU A 118 -8.84 2.29 -28.36
C LEU A 118 -8.21 0.89 -28.28
N ASN A 119 -7.22 0.68 -27.41
CA ASN A 119 -6.75 -0.67 -27.06
C ASN A 119 -7.38 -1.19 -25.77
N THR A 120 -7.89 -0.31 -24.91
CA THR A 120 -8.70 -0.69 -23.73
C THR A 120 -10.08 -1.16 -24.15
N ILE A 121 -10.77 -0.32 -24.92
CA ILE A 121 -12.09 -0.55 -25.51
C ILE A 121 -11.88 -0.53 -27.04
N VAL A 122 -11.76 -1.73 -27.60
CA VAL A 122 -11.38 -2.01 -28.98
C VAL A 122 -12.61 -1.94 -29.88
N PRO A 123 -12.66 -1.01 -30.87
CA PRO A 123 -13.69 -1.01 -31.90
C PRO A 123 -13.38 -2.10 -32.94
N TYR A 124 -13.64 -3.36 -32.59
CA TYR A 124 -13.12 -4.53 -33.32
C TYR A 124 -13.78 -4.79 -34.68
N GLU A 125 -14.90 -4.11 -34.98
CA GLU A 125 -15.53 -4.09 -36.30
C GLU A 125 -15.02 -2.95 -37.20
N ASN A 126 -14.12 -2.08 -36.71
CA ASN A 126 -13.69 -0.90 -37.44
C ASN A 126 -12.37 -1.13 -38.20
N ASP A 127 -12.46 -1.27 -39.53
CA ASP A 127 -11.29 -1.40 -40.42
C ASP A 127 -10.31 -0.22 -40.33
N GLU A 128 -10.78 0.99 -39.97
CA GLU A 128 -9.91 2.15 -39.74
C GLU A 128 -8.91 1.89 -38.61
N TYR A 129 -9.40 1.32 -37.50
CA TYR A 129 -8.59 1.02 -36.33
C TYR A 129 -7.42 0.09 -36.69
N TYR A 130 -7.68 -0.97 -37.46
CA TYR A 130 -6.63 -1.87 -37.96
C TYR A 130 -5.68 -1.18 -38.93
N ARG A 131 -6.20 -0.33 -39.83
CA ARG A 131 -5.38 0.37 -40.84
C ARG A 131 -4.45 1.41 -40.24
N VAL A 132 -4.88 2.15 -39.22
CA VAL A 132 -4.07 3.20 -38.57
C VAL A 132 -3.20 2.69 -37.41
N ARG A 133 -3.42 1.44 -36.94
CA ARG A 133 -2.66 0.82 -35.84
C ARG A 133 -2.07 -0.56 -36.21
N PRO A 134 -1.39 -0.72 -37.36
CA PRO A 134 -0.99 -2.03 -37.88
C PRO A 134 -0.05 -2.85 -36.97
N THR A 135 0.61 -2.19 -36.02
CA THR A 135 1.56 -2.83 -35.07
C THR A 135 0.98 -3.09 -33.67
N ILE A 136 -0.12 -2.42 -33.30
CA ILE A 136 -0.68 -2.45 -31.92
C ILE A 136 -2.17 -2.76 -31.87
N ALA A 137 -2.85 -2.90 -33.00
CA ALA A 137 -4.28 -3.25 -33.03
C ALA A 137 -4.53 -4.64 -32.41
N ILE A 138 -5.56 -4.74 -31.57
CA ILE A 138 -5.98 -6.00 -30.97
C ILE A 138 -6.77 -6.82 -32.00
N PRO A 139 -6.35 -8.05 -32.34
CA PRO A 139 -7.07 -8.88 -33.31
C PRO A 139 -8.53 -9.09 -32.91
N LYS A 140 -9.44 -9.01 -33.87
CA LYS A 140 -10.88 -9.19 -33.66
C LYS A 140 -11.24 -10.47 -32.89
N SER A 141 -10.52 -11.57 -33.14
CA SER A 141 -10.69 -12.86 -32.44
C SER A 141 -10.17 -12.89 -31.00
N ALA A 142 -9.42 -11.88 -30.56
CA ALA A 142 -8.86 -11.76 -29.22
C ALA A 142 -9.57 -10.69 -28.36
N ALA A 143 -10.41 -9.84 -28.96
CA ALA A 143 -11.20 -8.86 -28.23
C ALA A 143 -12.34 -9.55 -27.45
N ILE A 144 -12.51 -9.19 -26.17
CA ILE A 144 -13.62 -9.69 -25.35
C ILE A 144 -14.85 -8.85 -25.70
N ARG A 145 -15.80 -9.40 -26.47
CA ARG A 145 -16.99 -8.65 -26.93
C ARG A 145 -17.75 -8.01 -25.76
N LEU A 146 -18.03 -6.71 -25.86
CA LEU A 146 -18.93 -5.96 -24.99
C LEU A 146 -20.30 -5.80 -25.65
N ASP A 147 -20.27 -5.42 -26.93
CA ASP A 147 -21.41 -5.28 -27.83
C ASP A 147 -21.02 -5.71 -29.26
N ASP A 148 -21.84 -5.37 -30.26
CA ASP A 148 -21.62 -5.76 -31.65
C ASP A 148 -20.51 -4.98 -32.37
N GLU A 149 -20.01 -3.87 -31.82
CA GLU A 149 -18.95 -3.03 -32.40
C GLU A 149 -17.69 -2.94 -31.50
N HIS A 150 -17.84 -3.06 -30.17
CA HIS A 150 -16.82 -2.81 -29.17
C HIS A 150 -16.52 -4.03 -28.29
N GLY A 151 -15.24 -4.20 -27.94
CA GLY A 151 -14.74 -5.23 -27.04
C GLY A 151 -13.70 -4.70 -26.07
N MET A 152 -13.33 -5.46 -25.05
CA MET A 152 -12.20 -5.13 -24.16
C MET A 152 -10.91 -5.79 -24.61
N HIS A 153 -9.78 -5.20 -24.21
CA HIS A 153 -8.47 -5.82 -24.28
C HIS A 153 -8.47 -7.24 -23.66
N PRO A 154 -7.84 -8.27 -24.25
CA PRO A 154 -7.83 -9.63 -23.71
C PRO A 154 -7.32 -9.73 -22.25
N ALA A 155 -6.40 -8.85 -21.85
CA ALA A 155 -5.92 -8.79 -20.46
C ALA A 155 -7.00 -8.38 -19.43
N MET A 156 -8.14 -7.85 -19.87
CA MET A 156 -9.28 -7.46 -19.02
C MET A 156 -10.30 -8.60 -18.81
N GLN A 157 -9.92 -9.85 -19.09
CA GLN A 157 -10.79 -11.02 -18.94
C GLN A 157 -11.45 -11.15 -17.54
N SER A 158 -10.79 -10.67 -16.49
CA SER A 158 -11.34 -10.61 -15.13
C SER A 158 -12.55 -9.68 -14.99
N LEU A 159 -12.70 -8.67 -15.85
CA LEU A 159 -13.80 -7.70 -15.83
C LEU A 159 -15.01 -8.15 -16.66
N ALA A 160 -14.87 -9.17 -17.51
CA ALA A 160 -15.95 -9.66 -18.37
C ALA A 160 -17.20 -10.08 -17.57
N ARG A 161 -17.02 -10.64 -16.36
CA ARG A 161 -18.13 -10.94 -15.45
C ARG A 161 -18.84 -9.66 -14.96
N VAL A 162 -18.09 -8.66 -14.53
CA VAL A 162 -18.63 -7.39 -14.00
C VAL A 162 -19.42 -6.64 -15.08
N TRP A 163 -18.98 -6.72 -16.34
CA TRP A 163 -19.76 -6.25 -17.49
C TRP A 163 -21.06 -7.05 -17.69
N ASN A 164 -20.98 -8.38 -17.79
CA ASN A 164 -22.14 -9.23 -18.05
C ASN A 164 -23.19 -9.19 -16.93
N ASP A 165 -22.76 -8.99 -15.67
CA ASP A 165 -23.64 -8.85 -14.52
C ASP A 165 -24.26 -7.43 -14.41
N GLY A 166 -23.91 -6.50 -15.31
CA GLY A 166 -24.44 -5.13 -15.35
C GLY A 166 -23.84 -4.16 -14.33
N GLU A 167 -22.74 -4.55 -13.67
CA GLU A 167 -22.07 -3.79 -12.61
C GLU A 167 -20.99 -2.82 -13.14
N MET A 168 -20.69 -2.86 -14.45
CA MET A 168 -19.71 -2.01 -15.12
C MET A 168 -20.36 -1.21 -16.25
N ALA A 169 -19.99 0.07 -16.36
CA ALA A 169 -20.30 0.93 -17.50
C ALA A 169 -19.01 1.51 -18.10
N VAL A 170 -19.02 1.73 -19.42
CA VAL A 170 -17.92 2.34 -20.16
C VAL A 170 -18.42 3.66 -20.73
N VAL A 171 -17.64 4.74 -20.54
CA VAL A 171 -17.91 6.05 -21.13
C VAL A 171 -16.72 6.42 -21.99
N LEU A 172 -16.94 6.52 -23.30
CA LEU A 172 -15.93 6.89 -24.29
C LEU A 172 -15.95 8.40 -24.56
N ASN A 173 -14.91 8.91 -25.22
CA ASN A 173 -14.82 10.29 -25.70
C ASN A 173 -14.97 11.40 -24.62
N THR A 174 -14.63 11.09 -23.37
CA THR A 174 -14.60 12.08 -22.27
C THR A 174 -13.40 13.01 -22.43
N GLY A 175 -13.62 14.16 -23.06
CA GLY A 175 -12.65 15.27 -23.13
C GLY A 175 -13.00 16.41 -22.18
N TYR A 176 -12.01 17.25 -21.88
CA TYR A 176 -12.23 18.55 -21.22
C TYR A 176 -12.53 19.62 -22.29
N GLN A 177 -13.51 20.47 -22.03
CA GLN A 177 -13.75 21.72 -22.75
C GLN A 177 -13.16 22.91 -21.98
#